data_AF-A0A7W0W0N4-F1
#
_entry.id   AF-A0A7W0W0N4-F1
#
_cell.length_a   1.000
_cell.length_b   1.000
_cell.length_c   1.000
_cell.angle_alpha   90.00
_cell.angle_beta   90.00
_cell.angle_gamma   90.00
#
_symmetry.space_group_name_H-M   'P 1'
#
loop_
_entity.id
_entity.type
_entity.pdbx_description
1 polymer ?
#
loop_
_entity_poly.entity_id
_entity_poly.type
_entity_poly.pdbx_seq_one_letter_code
_entity_poly.pdbx_strand_id
1 'polypeptide(L)'
;MSRWQRYWFADGGRHAAAVVRVAIAASVLLSLWRLWSLDPLVAPGALYRPVGVWMVMGRTVPPDALIALLWVLAWGGTVCMLVGFYTRASTAVSFGASIALAAISFSGSATWSHQYNVVFLAQCAFLGARSGDVWSVDALIRKKRGLPSIKVARGYQWSLRLVQLAVALMFAGAVFHKLLHGHGTLRWALSDNLRHHLLVRFDLAGLDRPFLVEWIIDDVWRYRGAALLNMITQLAPLIAVIFVRRPWVRALGGLAFVTETIALGLVISLWNLHWLPLVAVFIDWDALLGTTTTPPPPADWKPPRRPRIFIIAFVIYEVVTSFIPTLDQRLNTFPFSGFPMFATIRAKAPYGDHHDYVLPGDHIEPIGSTVHKFAQRWLDHSFRGLHNERDPERIKAKLAQIVEQAPSRYPDATIKGVRAYLMLFVAPAYPARAHFEPHPVAVTGELHPDGTFKTLLGTLDGTTLTLRPREIDTTTVELAYYADDQPTRIPITGATRNGDAFTLPAPLPGKPLYVVATVGDTTWLVASRK
;
A
#
# COMPACT_ATOMS: atom_id res chain seq x y z
N MET A 1 -14.83 -40.83 1.45
CA MET A 1 -14.36 -39.45 1.74
C MET A 1 -13.75 -38.84 0.48
N SER A 2 -14.13 -37.62 0.10
CA SER A 2 -13.59 -36.95 -1.11
C SER A 2 -12.15 -36.45 -0.91
N ARG A 3 -11.45 -36.11 -2.01
CA ARG A 3 -10.10 -35.51 -1.95
C ARG A 3 -10.08 -34.21 -1.14
N TRP A 4 -11.09 -33.35 -1.35
CA TRP A 4 -11.25 -32.09 -0.61
C TRP A 4 -11.48 -32.29 0.88
N GLN A 5 -12.28 -33.27 1.27
CA GLN A 5 -12.51 -33.58 2.69
C GLN A 5 -11.21 -34.04 3.37
N ARG A 6 -10.40 -34.86 2.69
CA ARG A 6 -9.08 -35.28 3.22
C ARG A 6 -8.09 -34.12 3.33
N TYR A 7 -8.19 -33.12 2.45
CA TYR A 7 -7.34 -31.94 2.47
C TYR A 7 -7.65 -31.05 3.68
N TRP A 8 -8.92 -30.63 3.81
CA TRP A 8 -9.35 -29.69 4.85
C TRP A 8 -9.42 -30.33 6.22
N PHE A 9 -9.78 -31.62 6.31
CA PHE A 9 -10.04 -32.31 7.57
C PHE A 9 -9.09 -33.49 7.73
N ALA A 10 -7.78 -33.25 7.57
CA ALA A 10 -6.76 -34.24 7.87
C ALA A 10 -6.64 -34.50 9.38
N ASP A 11 -6.03 -35.62 9.73
CA ASP A 11 -5.72 -36.02 11.10
C ASP A 11 -4.58 -35.15 11.68
N GLY A 12 -4.41 -35.12 13.01
CA GLY A 12 -3.44 -34.26 13.70
C GLY A 12 -3.82 -32.77 13.76
N GLY A 13 -2.82 -31.88 13.86
CA GLY A 13 -3.00 -30.43 13.90
C GLY A 13 -3.13 -29.81 15.29
N ARG A 14 -3.11 -30.60 16.37
CA ARG A 14 -3.41 -30.11 17.72
C ARG A 14 -2.32 -29.17 18.22
N HIS A 15 -1.05 -29.57 18.11
CA HIS A 15 0.07 -28.73 18.52
C HIS A 15 0.28 -27.60 17.52
N ALA A 16 0.16 -27.87 16.23
CA ALA A 16 0.23 -26.84 15.20
C ALA A 16 -0.80 -25.71 15.43
N ALA A 17 -2.05 -26.02 15.81
CA ALA A 17 -3.06 -25.01 16.13
C ALA A 17 -2.68 -24.15 17.35
N ALA A 18 -2.04 -24.72 18.37
CA ALA A 18 -1.53 -23.95 19.50
C ALA A 18 -0.38 -23.01 19.10
N VAL A 19 0.57 -23.48 18.29
CA VAL A 19 1.68 -22.63 17.80
C VAL A 19 1.17 -21.52 16.89
N VAL A 20 0.29 -21.85 15.93
CA VAL A 20 -0.27 -20.86 15.01
C VAL A 20 -1.12 -19.82 15.74
N ARG A 21 -1.82 -20.19 16.83
CA ARG A 21 -2.48 -19.21 17.72
C ARG A 21 -1.49 -18.21 18.29
N VAL A 22 -0.38 -18.69 18.86
CA VAL A 22 0.67 -17.83 19.42
C VAL A 22 1.26 -16.93 18.34
N ALA A 23 1.55 -17.47 17.17
CA ALA A 23 2.06 -16.71 16.03
C ALA A 23 1.10 -15.60 15.56
N ILE A 24 -0.19 -15.92 15.35
CA ILE A 24 -1.19 -14.92 14.97
C ILE A 24 -1.32 -13.85 16.06
N ALA A 25 -1.39 -14.24 17.34
CA ALA A 25 -1.47 -13.28 18.43
C ALA A 25 -0.24 -12.36 18.48
N ALA A 26 0.97 -12.89 18.29
CA ALA A 26 2.19 -12.08 18.20
C ALA A 26 2.15 -11.11 17.00
N SER A 27 1.71 -11.57 15.83
CA SER A 27 1.50 -10.72 14.65
C SER A 27 0.48 -9.61 14.91
N VAL A 28 -0.61 -9.89 15.62
CA VAL A 28 -1.62 -8.89 15.99
C VAL A 28 -1.05 -7.88 16.99
N LEU A 29 -0.32 -8.33 18.03
CA LEU A 29 0.32 -7.41 18.99
C LEU A 29 1.32 -6.48 18.31
N LEU A 30 2.15 -6.99 17.40
CA LEU A 30 3.07 -6.16 16.61
C LEU A 30 2.32 -5.18 15.68
N SER A 31 1.19 -5.60 15.12
CA SER A 31 0.32 -4.72 14.31
C SER A 31 -0.31 -3.62 15.16
N LEU A 32 -0.81 -3.95 16.35
CA LEU A 32 -1.39 -3.01 17.32
C LEU A 32 -0.34 -2.03 17.82
N TRP A 33 0.86 -2.51 18.17
CA TRP A 33 1.97 -1.64 18.56
C TRP A 33 2.32 -0.64 17.47
N ARG A 34 2.40 -1.12 16.21
CA ARG A 34 2.65 -0.24 15.07
C ARG A 34 1.52 0.77 14.86
N LEU A 35 0.26 0.34 14.90
CA LEU A 35 -0.90 1.23 14.78
C LEU A 35 -0.91 2.30 15.88
N TRP A 36 -0.56 1.93 17.11
CA TRP A 36 -0.47 2.84 18.25
C TRP A 36 0.60 3.92 18.06
N SER A 37 1.67 3.60 17.34
CA SER A 37 2.76 4.55 17.03
C SER A 37 2.45 5.53 15.89
N LEU A 38 1.30 5.39 15.21
CA LEU A 38 0.87 6.28 14.14
C LEU A 38 -0.04 7.37 14.71
N ASP A 39 0.42 8.62 14.70
CA ASP A 39 -0.37 9.79 15.11
C ASP A 39 -0.75 10.66 13.89
N PRO A 40 -2.02 11.10 13.73
CA PRO A 40 -3.25 10.66 14.40
C PRO A 40 -3.91 9.45 13.71
N LEU A 41 -4.57 8.59 14.49
CA LEU A 41 -5.29 7.40 13.99
C LEU A 41 -6.63 7.76 13.33
N VAL A 42 -7.30 8.82 13.78
CA VAL A 42 -8.62 9.23 13.29
C VAL A 42 -8.46 10.46 12.39
N ALA A 43 -8.95 10.34 11.16
CA ALA A 43 -8.97 11.46 10.24
C ALA A 43 -9.93 12.54 10.73
N PRO A 44 -9.63 13.84 10.49
CA PRO A 44 -10.59 14.91 10.71
C PRO A 44 -11.91 14.60 10.02
N GLY A 45 -13.04 15.01 10.61
CA GLY A 45 -14.37 14.62 10.13
C GLY A 45 -14.64 14.94 8.64
N ALA A 46 -14.04 15.99 8.11
CA ALA A 46 -14.15 16.35 6.69
C ALA A 46 -13.48 15.33 5.73
N LEU A 47 -12.51 14.56 6.22
CA LEU A 47 -11.76 13.56 5.45
C LEU A 47 -12.24 12.12 5.73
N TYR A 48 -13.16 11.94 6.68
CA TYR A 48 -13.63 10.62 7.08
C TYR A 48 -14.43 9.92 5.98
N ARG A 49 -13.96 8.73 5.60
CA ARG A 49 -14.54 7.80 4.63
C ARG A 49 -14.62 6.43 5.30
N PRO A 50 -15.82 5.91 5.59
CA PRO A 50 -15.94 4.65 6.31
C PRO A 50 -15.38 3.49 5.47
N VAL A 51 -14.55 2.66 6.09
CA VAL A 51 -13.95 1.46 5.49
C VAL A 51 -14.19 0.26 6.41
N GLY A 52 -14.43 -0.92 5.83
CA GLY A 52 -14.61 -2.17 6.54
C GLY A 52 -15.80 -2.12 7.50
N VAL A 53 -15.55 -2.43 8.78
CA VAL A 53 -16.61 -2.49 9.81
C VAL A 53 -17.30 -1.13 10.02
N TRP A 54 -16.60 -0.04 9.73
CA TRP A 54 -17.10 1.32 9.95
C TRP A 54 -18.15 1.76 8.93
N MET A 55 -18.35 0.99 7.85
CA MET A 55 -19.45 1.22 6.92
C MET A 55 -20.82 1.23 7.61
N VAL A 56 -20.96 0.51 8.72
CA VAL A 56 -22.20 0.49 9.52
C VAL A 56 -22.52 1.86 10.13
N MET A 57 -21.50 2.69 10.40
CA MET A 57 -21.68 4.04 10.95
C MET A 57 -21.84 5.13 9.88
N GLY A 58 -21.76 4.79 8.59
CA GLY A 58 -21.86 5.74 7.50
C GLY A 58 -20.81 6.87 7.62
N ARG A 59 -21.25 8.12 7.52
CA ARG A 59 -20.37 9.31 7.59
C ARG A 59 -20.08 9.78 9.03
N THR A 60 -20.63 9.11 10.04
CA THR A 60 -20.42 9.49 11.44
C THR A 60 -19.07 8.96 11.91
N VAL A 61 -18.18 9.87 12.32
CA VAL A 61 -16.88 9.53 12.90
C VAL A 61 -17.12 8.78 14.22
N PRO A 62 -16.43 7.65 14.47
CA PRO A 62 -16.54 6.93 15.74
C PRO A 62 -16.12 7.82 16.92
N PRO A 63 -16.86 7.84 18.05
CA PRO A 63 -16.46 8.61 19.22
C PRO A 63 -15.13 8.12 19.82
N ASP A 64 -14.33 9.03 20.38
CA ASP A 64 -13.03 8.70 20.99
C ASP A 64 -13.14 7.63 22.09
N ALA A 65 -14.21 7.67 22.88
CA ALA A 65 -14.48 6.66 23.91
C ALA A 65 -14.65 5.25 23.32
N LEU A 66 -15.26 5.13 22.14
CA LEU A 66 -15.37 3.86 21.43
C LEU A 66 -13.99 3.40 20.93
N ILE A 67 -13.18 4.31 20.38
CA ILE A 67 -11.81 3.99 19.95
C ILE A 67 -10.95 3.54 21.14
N ALA A 68 -11.04 4.21 22.29
CA ALA A 68 -10.35 3.83 23.52
C ALA A 68 -10.79 2.44 24.02
N LEU A 69 -12.09 2.16 24.00
CA LEU A 69 -12.62 0.84 24.35
C LEU A 69 -12.09 -0.24 23.39
N LEU A 70 -12.07 0.03 22.09
CA LEU A 70 -11.54 -0.90 21.09
C LEU A 70 -10.06 -1.19 21.33
N TRP A 71 -9.25 -0.20 21.75
CA TRP A 71 -7.85 -0.44 22.14
C TRP A 71 -7.73 -1.41 23.31
N VAL A 72 -8.50 -1.21 24.37
CA VAL A 72 -8.50 -2.11 25.54
C VAL A 72 -8.93 -3.53 25.14
N LEU A 73 -10.00 -3.66 24.34
CA LEU A 73 -10.48 -4.94 23.85
C LEU A 73 -9.49 -5.63 22.90
N ALA A 74 -8.83 -4.88 22.02
CA ALA A 74 -7.85 -5.40 21.09
C ALA A 74 -6.62 -5.93 21.82
N TRP A 75 -6.01 -5.15 22.73
CA TRP A 75 -4.86 -5.60 23.51
C TRP A 75 -5.21 -6.74 24.46
N GLY A 76 -6.25 -6.57 25.29
CA GLY A 76 -6.68 -7.57 26.26
C GLY A 76 -7.13 -8.87 25.59
N GLY A 77 -7.92 -8.77 24.52
CA GLY A 77 -8.34 -9.91 23.71
C GLY A 77 -7.16 -10.66 23.10
N THR A 78 -6.19 -9.94 22.55
CA THR A 78 -5.00 -10.54 21.92
C THR A 78 -4.07 -11.20 22.95
N VAL A 79 -3.88 -10.58 24.13
CA VAL A 79 -3.10 -11.20 25.23
C VAL A 79 -3.78 -12.47 25.73
N CYS A 80 -5.11 -12.44 25.95
CA CYS A 80 -5.88 -13.64 26.29
C CYS A 80 -5.77 -14.72 25.21
N MET A 81 -5.83 -14.32 23.93
CA MET A 81 -5.61 -15.21 22.79
C MET A 81 -4.19 -15.79 22.83
N LEU A 82 -3.15 -15.01 23.17
CA LEU A 82 -1.74 -15.40 23.22
C LEU A 82 -1.43 -16.42 24.33
N VAL A 83 -2.06 -16.29 25.51
CA VAL A 83 -1.90 -17.28 26.60
C VAL A 83 -2.87 -18.46 26.47
N GLY A 84 -3.85 -18.35 25.58
CA GLY A 84 -4.83 -19.38 25.34
C GLY A 84 -5.94 -19.43 26.41
N PHE A 85 -6.44 -18.27 26.82
CA PHE A 85 -7.56 -18.11 27.75
C PHE A 85 -8.85 -17.79 26.99
N TYR A 86 -9.88 -18.61 27.19
CA TYR A 86 -11.14 -18.59 26.44
C TYR A 86 -10.93 -18.44 24.93
N THR A 87 -10.09 -19.30 24.35
CA THR A 87 -9.41 -19.00 23.07
C THR A 87 -10.32 -18.56 21.93
N ARG A 88 -11.51 -19.16 21.79
CA ARG A 88 -12.45 -18.77 20.73
C ARG A 88 -13.04 -17.38 20.94
N ALA A 89 -13.41 -17.06 22.17
CA ALA A 89 -13.97 -15.76 22.51
C ALA A 89 -12.89 -14.68 22.44
N SER A 90 -11.70 -14.92 22.99
CA SER A 90 -10.58 -13.99 22.92
C SER A 90 -10.11 -13.76 21.48
N THR A 91 -10.07 -14.79 20.63
CA THR A 91 -9.77 -14.63 19.19
C THR A 91 -10.82 -13.74 18.50
N ALA A 92 -12.12 -13.94 18.78
CA ALA A 92 -13.19 -13.14 18.17
C ALA A 92 -13.18 -11.68 18.63
N VAL A 93 -12.99 -11.44 19.94
CA VAL A 93 -12.88 -10.09 20.51
C VAL A 93 -11.64 -9.38 19.97
N SER A 94 -10.48 -10.05 19.98
CA SER A 94 -9.24 -9.54 19.39
C SER A 94 -9.43 -9.17 17.92
N PHE A 95 -10.03 -10.05 17.12
CA PHE A 95 -10.25 -9.81 15.70
C PHE A 95 -11.15 -8.60 15.46
N GLY A 96 -12.34 -8.59 16.06
CA GLY A 96 -13.32 -7.52 15.86
C GLY A 96 -12.80 -6.14 16.31
N ALA A 97 -12.10 -6.09 17.45
CA ALA A 97 -11.52 -4.84 17.93
C ALA A 97 -10.32 -4.38 17.10
N SER A 98 -9.38 -5.28 16.79
CA SER A 98 -8.16 -4.93 16.05
C SER A 98 -8.45 -4.54 14.60
N ILE A 99 -9.41 -5.21 13.94
CA ILE A 99 -9.79 -4.85 12.57
C ILE A 99 -10.50 -3.50 12.52
N ALA A 100 -11.32 -3.17 13.53
CA ALA A 100 -11.93 -1.84 13.63
C ALA A 100 -10.85 -0.76 13.76
N LEU A 101 -9.86 -0.95 14.64
CA LEU A 101 -8.73 -0.03 14.80
C LEU A 101 -7.87 0.11 13.55
N ALA A 102 -7.64 -0.98 12.83
CA ALA A 102 -6.90 -0.92 11.57
C ALA A 102 -7.70 -0.22 10.47
N ALA A 103 -9.01 -0.50 10.36
CA ALA A 103 -9.87 0.12 9.36
C ALA A 103 -10.00 1.63 9.56
N ILE A 104 -10.12 2.12 10.82
CA ILE A 104 -10.22 3.56 11.09
C ILE A 104 -8.95 4.31 10.67
N SER A 105 -7.77 3.67 10.80
CA SER A 105 -6.49 4.24 10.35
C SER A 105 -6.43 4.54 8.85
N PHE A 106 -7.31 3.91 8.06
CA PHE A 106 -7.42 4.12 6.63
C PHE A 106 -8.61 5.01 6.23
N SER A 107 -9.49 5.33 7.17
CA SER A 107 -10.69 6.11 6.89
C SER A 107 -10.41 7.57 6.52
N GLY A 108 -9.18 8.06 6.61
CA GLY A 108 -8.78 9.38 6.10
C GLY A 108 -8.34 9.41 4.64
N SER A 109 -8.22 8.24 4.00
CA SER A 109 -7.63 8.12 2.66
C SER A 109 -8.67 7.64 1.64
N ALA A 110 -8.48 8.02 0.38
CA ALA A 110 -9.28 7.50 -0.73
C ALA A 110 -9.00 6.03 -1.05
N THR A 111 -7.83 5.54 -0.64
CA THR A 111 -7.37 4.17 -0.81
C THR A 111 -6.71 3.70 0.48
N TRP A 112 -6.80 2.41 0.81
CA TRP A 112 -6.09 1.86 1.96
C TRP A 112 -4.86 1.06 1.58
N SER A 113 -3.92 0.97 2.50
CA SER A 113 -2.74 0.12 2.36
C SER A 113 -3.06 -1.32 2.78
N HIS A 114 -2.34 -2.27 2.19
CA HIS A 114 -2.50 -3.71 2.44
C HIS A 114 -1.68 -4.21 3.64
N GLN A 115 -1.03 -3.30 4.36
CA GLN A 115 0.01 -3.61 5.33
C GLN A 115 -0.45 -4.54 6.46
N TYR A 116 -1.72 -4.47 6.87
CA TYR A 116 -2.25 -5.27 7.97
C TYR A 116 -3.10 -6.47 7.51
N ASN A 117 -3.38 -6.56 6.21
CA ASN A 117 -4.39 -7.48 5.70
C ASN A 117 -4.00 -8.93 5.92
N VAL A 118 -2.72 -9.31 5.71
CA VAL A 118 -2.27 -10.70 5.95
C VAL A 118 -2.53 -11.17 7.36
N VAL A 119 -2.33 -10.30 8.36
CA VAL A 119 -2.48 -10.64 9.78
C VAL A 119 -3.96 -10.82 10.10
N PHE A 120 -4.81 -9.90 9.64
CA PHE A 120 -6.24 -9.98 9.91
C PHE A 120 -6.97 -11.04 9.06
N LEU A 121 -6.51 -11.33 7.85
CA LEU A 121 -7.00 -12.46 7.06
C LEU A 121 -6.60 -13.80 7.69
N ALA A 122 -5.36 -13.92 8.18
CA ALA A 122 -4.93 -15.07 8.98
C ALA A 122 -5.78 -15.22 10.25
N GLN A 123 -6.02 -14.14 10.98
CA GLN A 123 -6.86 -14.18 12.18
C GLN A 123 -8.32 -14.54 11.86
N CYS A 124 -8.89 -13.97 10.78
CA CYS A 124 -10.24 -14.28 10.29
C CYS A 124 -10.36 -15.78 9.94
N ALA A 125 -9.42 -16.32 9.16
CA ALA A 125 -9.35 -17.73 8.82
C ALA A 125 -9.24 -18.67 10.05
N PHE A 126 -8.76 -18.13 11.17
CA PHE A 126 -8.59 -18.85 12.43
C PHE A 126 -9.77 -18.71 13.41
N LEU A 127 -10.82 -17.96 13.05
CA LEU A 127 -12.01 -17.79 13.89
C LEU A 127 -12.68 -19.14 14.18
N GLY A 128 -12.94 -19.41 15.46
CA GLY A 128 -13.55 -20.67 15.90
C GLY A 128 -12.61 -21.87 15.94
N ALA A 129 -11.31 -21.71 15.67
CA ALA A 129 -10.31 -22.76 15.78
C ALA A 129 -10.22 -23.35 17.20
N ARG A 130 -9.80 -24.62 17.29
CA ARG A 130 -9.62 -25.35 18.56
C ARG A 130 -8.20 -25.21 19.11
N SER A 131 -7.69 -23.99 19.17
CA SER A 131 -6.29 -23.72 19.52
C SER A 131 -5.98 -23.66 21.02
N GLY A 132 -7.01 -23.80 21.86
CA GLY A 132 -6.91 -23.85 23.32
C GLY A 132 -6.83 -25.26 23.88
N ASP A 133 -6.82 -26.30 23.04
CA ASP A 133 -6.87 -27.69 23.52
C ASP A 133 -5.50 -28.19 24.02
N VAL A 134 -4.40 -27.47 23.75
CA VAL A 134 -3.04 -27.73 24.28
C VAL A 134 -2.24 -26.43 24.41
N TRP A 135 -1.21 -26.42 25.27
CA TRP A 135 -0.32 -25.26 25.52
C TRP A 135 -1.07 -23.95 25.72
N SER A 136 -2.04 -23.98 26.62
CA SER A 136 -2.98 -22.89 26.86
C SER A 136 -3.41 -22.89 28.32
N VAL A 137 -3.84 -21.72 28.81
CA VAL A 137 -4.51 -21.59 30.11
C VAL A 137 -5.78 -22.44 30.15
N ASP A 138 -6.55 -22.52 29.05
CA ASP A 138 -7.75 -23.36 28.95
C ASP A 138 -7.45 -24.85 29.21
N ALA A 139 -6.36 -25.38 28.64
CA ALA A 139 -5.93 -26.76 28.85
C ALA A 139 -5.44 -26.98 30.28
N LEU A 140 -4.73 -26.00 30.86
CA LEU A 140 -4.29 -26.04 32.25
C LEU A 140 -5.47 -26.05 33.23
N ILE A 141 -6.45 -25.17 33.05
CA ILE A 141 -7.67 -25.11 33.87
C ILE A 141 -8.44 -26.43 33.76
N ARG A 142 -8.58 -26.97 32.55
CA ARG A 142 -9.22 -28.27 32.33
C ARG A 142 -8.50 -29.40 33.08
N LYS A 143 -7.17 -29.46 32.99
CA LYS A 143 -6.35 -30.44 33.73
C LYS A 143 -6.53 -30.29 35.24
N LYS A 144 -6.48 -29.05 35.76
CA LYS A 144 -6.69 -28.76 37.19
C LYS A 144 -8.08 -29.17 37.69
N ARG A 145 -9.10 -29.11 36.82
CA ARG A 145 -10.47 -29.58 37.12
C ARG A 145 -10.65 -31.10 36.95
N GLY A 146 -9.58 -31.86 36.71
CA GLY A 146 -9.65 -33.31 36.51
C GLY A 146 -10.37 -33.74 35.22
N LEU A 147 -10.63 -32.81 34.29
CA LEU A 147 -11.35 -33.11 33.06
C LEU A 147 -10.41 -33.72 32.01
N PRO A 148 -10.86 -34.72 31.23
CA PRO A 148 -10.02 -35.38 30.24
C PRO A 148 -9.58 -34.45 29.12
N SER A 149 -8.40 -34.73 28.54
CA SER A 149 -7.88 -33.99 27.38
C SER A 149 -8.85 -34.11 26.20
N ILE A 150 -9.13 -32.99 25.53
CA ILE A 150 -9.99 -33.03 24.35
C ILE A 150 -9.22 -33.65 23.18
N LYS A 151 -9.70 -34.80 22.69
CA LYS A 151 -9.22 -35.45 21.47
C LYS A 151 -10.35 -35.42 20.46
N VAL A 152 -10.21 -34.59 19.42
CA VAL A 152 -11.19 -34.50 18.33
C VAL A 152 -10.53 -34.96 17.05
N ALA A 153 -11.05 -36.06 16.47
CA ALA A 153 -10.62 -36.53 15.17
C ALA A 153 -10.88 -35.43 14.13
N ARG A 154 -9.85 -35.12 13.33
CA ARG A 154 -9.95 -34.21 12.16
C ARG A 154 -10.48 -32.80 12.48
N GLY A 155 -10.28 -32.34 13.72
CA GLY A 155 -10.86 -31.09 14.23
C GLY A 155 -10.03 -29.82 14.02
N TYR A 156 -8.73 -29.94 13.73
CA TYR A 156 -7.78 -28.82 13.80
C TYR A 156 -7.33 -28.31 12.42
N GLN A 157 -7.07 -29.23 11.49
CA GLN A 157 -6.41 -28.94 10.22
C GLN A 157 -7.15 -27.93 9.34
N TRP A 158 -8.49 -27.87 9.39
CA TRP A 158 -9.25 -26.99 8.51
C TRP A 158 -8.87 -25.51 8.69
N SER A 159 -8.70 -25.08 9.95
CA SER A 159 -8.31 -23.71 10.28
C SER A 159 -6.86 -23.42 9.90
N LEU A 160 -5.95 -24.38 10.14
CA LEU A 160 -4.54 -24.27 9.75
C LEU A 160 -4.38 -24.12 8.24
N ARG A 161 -5.10 -24.93 7.45
CA ARG A 161 -5.09 -24.85 5.99
C ARG A 161 -5.71 -23.57 5.48
N LEU A 162 -6.74 -23.04 6.15
CA LEU A 162 -7.37 -21.79 5.76
C LEU A 162 -6.44 -20.60 6.03
N VAL A 163 -5.74 -20.58 7.17
CA VAL A 163 -4.69 -19.58 7.45
C VAL A 163 -3.57 -19.67 6.42
N GLN A 164 -3.07 -20.88 6.15
CA GLN A 164 -2.02 -21.11 5.16
C GLN A 164 -2.42 -20.60 3.78
N LEU A 165 -3.66 -20.88 3.37
CA LEU A 165 -4.22 -20.41 2.11
C LEU A 165 -4.36 -18.88 2.09
N ALA A 166 -4.90 -18.26 3.14
CA ALA A 166 -5.05 -16.81 3.22
C ALA A 166 -3.71 -16.08 3.08
N VAL A 167 -2.69 -16.54 3.80
CA VAL A 167 -1.32 -15.99 3.68
C VAL A 167 -0.78 -16.19 2.27
N ALA A 168 -0.90 -17.39 1.69
CA ALA A 168 -0.37 -17.66 0.36
C ALA A 168 -1.11 -16.93 -0.77
N LEU A 169 -2.43 -16.78 -0.69
CA LEU A 169 -3.25 -16.08 -1.68
C LEU A 169 -2.91 -14.60 -1.77
N MET A 170 -2.57 -13.95 -0.65
CA MET A 170 -2.10 -12.57 -0.67
C MET A 170 -0.89 -12.37 -1.60
N PHE A 171 0.16 -13.18 -1.43
CA PHE A 171 1.37 -13.05 -2.23
C PHE A 171 1.15 -13.52 -3.67
N ALA A 172 0.35 -14.58 -3.88
CA ALA A 172 -0.07 -14.99 -5.22
C ALA A 172 -0.86 -13.88 -5.93
N GLY A 173 -1.69 -13.14 -5.20
CA GLY A 173 -2.40 -11.96 -5.69
C GLY A 173 -1.43 -10.88 -6.18
N ALA A 174 -0.34 -10.63 -5.46
CA ALA A 174 0.69 -9.69 -5.92
C ALA A 174 1.33 -10.11 -7.25
N VAL A 175 1.65 -11.40 -7.43
CA VAL A 175 2.17 -11.92 -8.70
C VAL A 175 1.12 -11.81 -9.81
N PHE A 176 -0.13 -12.18 -9.51
CA PHE A 176 -1.23 -12.07 -10.47
C PHE A 176 -1.40 -10.64 -10.97
N HIS A 177 -1.42 -9.65 -10.08
CA HIS A 177 -1.55 -8.25 -10.47
C HIS A 177 -0.35 -7.77 -11.30
N LYS A 178 0.87 -8.22 -10.99
CA LYS A 178 2.07 -7.91 -11.80
C LYS A 178 1.97 -8.51 -13.21
N LEU A 179 1.51 -9.75 -13.32
CA LEU A 179 1.24 -10.38 -14.62
C LEU A 179 0.13 -9.66 -15.37
N LEU A 180 -0.96 -9.29 -14.70
CA LEU A 180 -2.09 -8.59 -15.30
C LEU A 180 -1.67 -7.24 -15.89
N HIS A 181 -0.93 -6.41 -15.13
CA HIS A 181 -0.38 -5.16 -15.63
C HIS A 181 0.72 -5.39 -16.68
N GLY A 182 1.42 -6.53 -16.61
CA GLY A 182 2.30 -7.05 -17.66
C GLY A 182 1.61 -7.66 -18.87
N HIS A 183 0.29 -7.47 -19.03
CA HIS A 183 -0.50 -8.01 -20.12
C HIS A 183 -0.37 -9.54 -20.25
N GLY A 184 -0.34 -10.24 -19.12
CA GLY A 184 -0.17 -11.70 -19.04
C GLY A 184 1.26 -12.20 -19.26
N THR A 185 2.25 -11.30 -19.31
CA THR A 185 3.65 -11.66 -19.59
C THR A 185 4.58 -11.24 -18.44
N LEU A 186 5.85 -11.63 -18.52
CA LEU A 186 6.90 -11.24 -17.58
C LEU A 186 7.42 -9.80 -17.80
N ARG A 187 6.75 -8.96 -18.60
CA ARG A 187 7.14 -7.56 -18.85
C ARG A 187 7.34 -6.75 -17.56
N TRP A 188 6.57 -7.02 -16.51
CA TRP A 188 6.77 -6.35 -15.22
C TRP A 188 8.16 -6.60 -14.62
N ALA A 189 8.70 -7.81 -14.79
CA ALA A 189 10.00 -8.20 -14.24
C ALA A 189 11.16 -8.02 -15.22
N LEU A 190 10.91 -8.23 -16.52
CA LEU A 190 11.95 -8.23 -17.56
C LEU A 190 12.17 -6.87 -18.25
N SER A 191 11.60 -5.79 -17.72
CA SER A 191 11.80 -4.41 -18.20
C SER A 191 12.45 -3.54 -17.12
N ASP A 192 12.58 -2.24 -17.38
CA ASP A 192 13.14 -1.25 -16.43
C ASP A 192 12.17 -0.88 -15.30
N ASN A 193 11.06 -1.59 -15.20
CA ASN A 193 9.99 -1.29 -14.29
C ASN A 193 10.41 -1.33 -12.81
N LEU A 194 11.18 -2.33 -12.35
CA LEU A 194 11.68 -2.34 -10.96
C LEU A 194 12.61 -1.15 -10.71
N ARG A 195 13.51 -0.84 -11.65
CA ARG A 195 14.39 0.35 -11.59
C ARG A 195 13.55 1.62 -11.39
N HIS A 196 12.49 1.81 -12.17
CA HIS A 196 11.61 2.97 -12.03
C HIS A 196 10.82 2.98 -10.71
N HIS A 197 10.34 1.84 -10.21
CA HIS A 197 9.69 1.77 -8.89
C HIS A 197 10.65 2.17 -7.75
N LEU A 198 11.92 1.77 -7.82
CA LEU A 198 12.94 2.15 -6.85
C LEU A 198 13.25 3.65 -6.89
N LEU A 199 13.37 4.26 -8.07
CA LEU A 199 13.52 5.71 -8.22
C LEU A 199 12.34 6.47 -7.62
N VAL A 200 11.12 6.04 -7.92
CA VAL A 200 9.90 6.68 -7.35
C VAL A 200 9.86 6.53 -5.83
N ARG A 201 10.31 5.38 -5.31
CA ARG A 201 10.33 5.12 -3.86
C ARG A 201 11.36 5.98 -3.13
N PHE A 202 12.57 6.09 -3.65
CA PHE A 202 13.67 6.75 -2.95
C PHE A 202 13.87 8.18 -3.43
N ASP A 203 14.28 8.37 -4.68
CA ASP A 203 14.62 9.69 -5.23
C ASP A 203 13.45 10.67 -5.20
N LEU A 204 12.29 10.30 -5.73
CA LEU A 204 11.14 11.20 -5.76
C LEU A 204 10.61 11.50 -4.35
N ALA A 205 10.81 10.58 -3.40
CA ALA A 205 10.51 10.80 -1.99
C ALA A 205 11.62 11.50 -1.22
N GLY A 206 12.71 11.87 -1.92
CA GLY A 206 13.91 12.44 -1.34
C GLY A 206 14.55 11.57 -0.28
N LEU A 207 14.27 10.27 -0.23
CA LEU A 207 14.81 9.32 0.76
C LEU A 207 16.18 8.82 0.32
N ASP A 208 17.07 8.61 1.29
CA ASP A 208 18.37 8.00 1.02
C ASP A 208 18.18 6.54 0.57
N ARG A 209 18.88 6.13 -0.48
CA ARG A 209 18.84 4.76 -0.98
C ARG A 209 19.66 3.86 -0.04
N PRO A 210 19.13 2.73 0.43
CA PRO A 210 19.95 1.70 1.05
C PRO A 210 21.01 1.21 0.05
N PHE A 211 22.19 0.82 0.54
CA PHE A 211 23.27 0.27 -0.30
C PHE A 211 22.80 -0.84 -1.25
N LEU A 212 21.93 -1.74 -0.77
CA LEU A 212 21.38 -2.82 -1.60
C LEU A 212 20.57 -2.28 -2.80
N VAL A 213 19.85 -1.17 -2.62
CA VAL A 213 19.05 -0.54 -3.69
C VAL A 213 19.97 0.10 -4.72
N GLU A 214 21.01 0.81 -4.28
CA GLU A 214 22.04 1.35 -5.18
C GLU A 214 22.70 0.23 -6.00
N TRP A 215 23.06 -0.87 -5.35
CA TRP A 215 23.64 -2.02 -6.03
C TRP A 215 22.68 -2.68 -7.03
N ILE A 216 21.39 -2.81 -6.70
CA ILE A 216 20.38 -3.43 -7.58
C ILE A 216 20.10 -2.56 -8.82
N ILE A 217 19.97 -1.24 -8.63
CA ILE A 217 19.39 -0.37 -9.66
C ILE A 217 20.34 -0.04 -10.81
N ASP A 218 21.65 -0.16 -10.58
CA ASP A 218 22.69 0.24 -11.51
C ASP A 218 22.99 -0.77 -12.61
N ASP A 219 22.43 -1.98 -12.58
CA ASP A 219 22.70 -3.04 -13.56
C ASP A 219 21.43 -3.79 -13.98
N VAL A 220 21.26 -3.95 -15.30
CA VAL A 220 20.10 -4.60 -15.93
C VAL A 220 19.82 -6.01 -15.43
N TRP A 221 20.86 -6.81 -15.20
CA TRP A 221 20.70 -8.17 -14.70
C TRP A 221 20.25 -8.19 -13.25
N ARG A 222 20.68 -7.20 -12.45
CA ARG A 222 20.37 -7.13 -11.02
C ARG A 222 18.93 -6.73 -10.79
N TYR A 223 18.44 -5.65 -11.39
CA TYR A 223 17.03 -5.26 -11.17
C TYR A 223 16.04 -6.20 -11.87
N ARG A 224 16.34 -6.73 -13.07
CA ARG A 224 15.46 -7.73 -13.70
C ARG A 224 15.48 -9.06 -12.95
N GLY A 225 16.65 -9.50 -12.50
CA GLY A 225 16.81 -10.69 -11.66
C GLY A 225 16.10 -10.56 -10.32
N ALA A 226 16.25 -9.43 -9.63
CA ALA A 226 15.54 -9.14 -8.38
C ALA A 226 14.02 -9.12 -8.58
N ALA A 227 13.53 -8.56 -9.68
CA ALA A 227 12.10 -8.55 -10.00
C ALA A 227 11.54 -9.97 -10.27
N LEU A 228 12.29 -10.81 -10.98
CA LEU A 228 11.93 -12.22 -11.19
C LEU A 228 11.94 -13.01 -9.89
N LEU A 229 13.00 -12.87 -9.09
CA LEU A 229 13.12 -13.52 -7.79
C LEU A 229 11.97 -13.11 -6.87
N ASN A 230 11.60 -11.83 -6.88
CA ASN A 230 10.44 -11.32 -6.17
C ASN A 230 9.15 -12.03 -6.62
N MET A 231 8.89 -12.18 -7.91
CA MET A 231 7.70 -12.93 -8.37
C MET A 231 7.74 -14.41 -7.96
N ILE A 232 8.92 -15.04 -7.98
CA ILE A 232 9.09 -16.45 -7.57
C ILE A 232 8.84 -16.61 -6.06
N THR A 233 9.45 -15.76 -5.22
CA THR A 233 9.28 -15.82 -3.77
C THR A 233 7.85 -15.51 -3.35
N GLN A 234 7.14 -14.65 -4.07
CA GLN A 234 5.72 -14.37 -3.85
C GLN A 234 4.81 -15.54 -4.27
N LEU A 235 5.16 -16.31 -5.30
CA LEU A 235 4.34 -17.46 -5.75
C LEU A 235 4.60 -18.73 -4.92
N ALA A 236 5.84 -18.91 -4.45
CA ALA A 236 6.29 -20.12 -3.74
C ALA A 236 5.44 -20.54 -2.52
N PRO A 237 4.84 -19.64 -1.70
CA PRO A 237 3.93 -20.02 -0.62
C PRO A 237 2.75 -20.91 -1.06
N LEU A 238 2.27 -20.79 -2.31
CA LEU A 238 1.21 -21.67 -2.84
C LEU A 238 1.64 -23.13 -2.91
N ILE A 239 2.93 -23.41 -3.10
CA ILE A 239 3.46 -24.77 -3.13
C ILE A 239 3.17 -25.46 -1.79
N ALA A 240 3.25 -24.73 -0.68
CA ALA A 240 2.93 -25.27 0.64
C ALA A 240 1.43 -25.59 0.83
N VAL A 241 0.55 -24.88 0.11
CA VAL A 241 -0.90 -25.15 0.05
C VAL A 241 -1.20 -26.38 -0.81
N ILE A 242 -0.43 -26.65 -1.86
CA ILE A 242 -0.64 -27.82 -2.73
C ILE A 242 -0.05 -29.08 -2.09
N PHE A 243 1.20 -29.01 -1.61
CA PHE A 243 1.96 -30.15 -1.11
C PHE A 243 1.87 -30.31 0.42
N VAL A 244 0.63 -30.29 0.94
CA VAL A 244 0.34 -30.30 2.38
C VAL A 244 0.90 -31.49 3.17
N ARG A 245 1.21 -32.59 2.47
CA ARG A 245 1.76 -33.84 3.04
C ARG A 245 3.28 -33.92 2.98
N ARG A 246 3.96 -32.88 2.48
CA ARG A 246 5.42 -32.83 2.36
C ARG A 246 5.94 -31.73 3.29
N PRO A 247 6.29 -32.04 4.56
CA PRO A 247 6.70 -31.05 5.55
C PRO A 247 7.83 -30.14 5.07
N TRP A 248 8.84 -30.71 4.40
CA TRP A 248 9.98 -29.96 3.88
C TRP A 248 9.58 -28.97 2.77
N VAL A 249 8.66 -29.36 1.88
CA VAL A 249 8.15 -28.48 0.82
C VAL A 249 7.38 -27.31 1.42
N ARG A 250 6.59 -27.58 2.46
CA ARG A 250 5.85 -26.53 3.17
C ARG A 250 6.81 -25.56 3.86
N ALA A 251 7.83 -26.07 4.53
CA ALA A 251 8.86 -25.27 5.17
C ALA A 251 9.61 -24.39 4.14
N LEU A 252 9.91 -24.91 2.95
CA LEU A 252 10.50 -24.13 1.86
C LEU A 252 9.58 -22.99 1.39
N GLY A 253 8.28 -23.24 1.26
CA GLY A 253 7.29 -22.18 0.99
C GLY A 253 7.24 -21.12 2.09
N GLY A 254 7.39 -21.53 3.35
CA GLY A 254 7.52 -20.62 4.50
C GLY A 254 8.82 -19.80 4.48
N LEU A 255 9.93 -20.41 4.08
CA LEU A 255 11.20 -19.72 3.89
C LEU A 255 11.08 -18.64 2.80
N ALA A 256 10.45 -18.97 1.67
CA ALA A 256 10.19 -17.98 0.61
C ALA A 256 9.35 -16.79 1.11
N PHE A 257 8.33 -17.05 1.94
CA PHE A 257 7.54 -16.00 2.59
C PHE A 257 8.38 -15.10 3.51
N VAL A 258 9.28 -15.67 4.32
CA VAL A 258 10.20 -14.91 5.18
C VAL A 258 11.16 -14.08 4.34
N THR A 259 11.78 -14.68 3.34
CA THR A 259 12.71 -14.02 2.42
C THR A 259 12.05 -12.83 1.74
N GLU A 260 10.84 -13.01 1.19
CA GLU A 260 10.08 -11.92 0.57
C GLU A 260 9.77 -10.80 1.58
N THR A 261 9.29 -11.15 2.78
CA THR A 261 8.97 -10.16 3.82
C THR A 261 10.19 -9.31 4.20
N ILE A 262 11.36 -9.94 4.33
CA ILE A 262 12.62 -9.25 4.62
C ILE A 262 13.08 -8.42 3.41
N ALA A 263 12.97 -8.97 2.20
CA ALA A 263 13.34 -8.28 0.96
C ALA A 263 12.51 -7.01 0.74
N LEU A 264 11.21 -7.02 1.05
CA LEU A 264 10.38 -5.80 1.03
C LEU A 264 10.92 -4.71 1.99
N GLY A 265 11.41 -5.11 3.17
CA GLY A 265 12.07 -4.21 4.12
C GLY A 265 13.36 -3.64 3.56
N LEU A 266 14.23 -4.49 3.03
CA LEU A 266 15.58 -4.10 2.57
C LEU A 266 15.57 -3.32 1.25
N VAL A 267 14.70 -3.68 0.30
CA VAL A 267 14.72 -3.16 -1.08
C VAL A 267 13.80 -1.97 -1.28
N ILE A 268 12.62 -1.94 -0.63
CA ILE A 268 11.65 -0.84 -0.81
C ILE A 268 11.32 -0.13 0.50
N SER A 269 12.06 -0.40 1.57
CA SER A 269 11.85 0.19 2.90
C SER A 269 10.41 0.00 3.41
N LEU A 270 9.83 -1.18 3.15
CA LEU A 270 8.53 -1.59 3.67
C LEU A 270 8.70 -2.73 4.67
N TRP A 271 9.11 -2.35 5.88
CA TRP A 271 9.25 -3.27 7.00
C TRP A 271 7.90 -3.76 7.48
N ASN A 272 7.58 -5.03 7.22
CA ASN A 272 6.38 -5.70 7.69
C ASN A 272 6.72 -6.83 8.67
N LEU A 273 7.50 -6.50 9.70
CA LEU A 273 8.00 -7.49 10.67
C LEU A 273 6.87 -8.22 11.41
N HIS A 274 5.70 -7.59 11.55
CA HIS A 274 4.50 -8.21 12.09
C HIS A 274 3.98 -9.39 11.26
N TRP A 275 4.44 -9.57 10.02
CA TRP A 275 4.10 -10.73 9.19
C TRP A 275 4.93 -11.96 9.55
N LEU A 276 6.19 -11.78 9.97
CA LEU A 276 7.15 -12.87 10.16
C LEU A 276 6.66 -14.01 11.08
N PRO A 277 5.95 -13.76 12.21
CA PRO A 277 5.45 -14.84 13.03
C PRO A 277 4.56 -15.84 12.27
N LEU A 278 3.85 -15.38 11.23
CA LEU A 278 2.95 -16.23 10.42
C LEU A 278 3.69 -17.34 9.66
N VAL A 279 5.03 -17.32 9.58
CA VAL A 279 5.82 -18.45 9.04
C VAL A 279 5.48 -19.77 9.74
N ALA A 280 5.03 -19.71 10.99
CA ALA A 280 4.61 -20.86 11.77
C ALA A 280 3.56 -21.73 11.07
N VAL A 281 2.69 -21.18 10.20
CA VAL A 281 1.66 -21.97 9.50
C VAL A 281 2.25 -22.90 8.44
N PHE A 282 3.46 -22.61 7.96
CA PHE A 282 4.17 -23.39 6.96
C PHE A 282 4.94 -24.57 7.56
N ILE A 283 5.13 -24.60 8.88
CA ILE A 283 5.85 -25.65 9.57
C ILE A 283 4.89 -26.78 9.99
N ASP A 284 5.35 -28.02 9.89
CA ASP A 284 4.62 -29.20 10.37
C ASP A 284 4.98 -29.50 11.83
N TRP A 285 4.40 -28.72 12.74
CA TRP A 285 4.72 -28.82 14.17
C TRP A 285 4.40 -30.19 14.76
N ASP A 286 3.30 -30.83 14.36
CA ASP A 286 2.95 -32.16 14.89
C ASP A 286 3.96 -33.22 14.41
N ALA A 287 4.49 -33.11 13.18
CA ALA A 287 5.56 -33.98 12.70
C ALA A 287 6.89 -33.73 13.43
N LEU A 288 7.26 -32.46 13.65
CA LEU A 288 8.48 -32.09 14.39
C LEU A 288 8.46 -32.57 15.84
N LEU A 289 7.28 -32.56 16.47
CA LEU A 289 7.10 -33.00 17.86
C LEU A 289 6.92 -34.52 17.98
N GLY A 290 6.80 -35.25 16.87
CA GLY A 290 6.51 -36.69 16.88
C GLY A 290 5.10 -37.06 17.39
N THR A 291 4.17 -36.10 17.41
CA THR A 291 2.83 -36.25 18.01
C THR A 291 1.74 -36.37 16.95
N THR A 292 1.76 -37.44 16.17
CA THR A 292 0.75 -37.69 15.10
C THR A 292 -0.45 -38.50 15.56
N THR A 293 -0.50 -38.95 16.82
CA THR A 293 -1.55 -39.82 17.33
C THR A 293 -2.84 -39.05 17.61
N THR A 294 -3.67 -38.86 16.59
CA THR A 294 -5.10 -38.59 16.77
C THR A 294 -5.89 -39.89 16.68
N PRO A 295 -6.96 -40.05 17.49
CA PRO A 295 -7.83 -41.20 17.35
C PRO A 295 -8.41 -41.25 15.93
N PRO A 296 -8.56 -42.45 15.34
CA PRO A 296 -9.20 -42.58 14.04
C PRO A 296 -10.62 -42.01 14.12
N PRO A 297 -11.10 -41.31 13.08
CA PRO A 297 -12.48 -40.87 13.05
C PRO A 297 -13.43 -42.09 13.02
N PRO A 298 -14.66 -41.95 13.57
CA PRO A 298 -15.73 -42.93 13.37
C PRO A 298 -15.96 -43.26 11.89
N ALA A 299 -16.44 -44.47 11.59
CA ALA A 299 -16.67 -44.93 10.21
C ALA A 299 -17.66 -44.04 9.43
N ASP A 300 -18.64 -43.45 10.13
CA ASP A 300 -19.69 -42.58 9.61
C ASP A 300 -19.33 -41.09 9.71
N TRP A 301 -18.10 -40.75 10.09
CA TRP A 301 -17.68 -39.36 10.32
C TRP A 301 -17.90 -38.50 9.07
N LYS A 302 -18.53 -37.34 9.27
CA LYS A 302 -18.74 -36.31 8.26
C LYS A 302 -18.14 -34.97 8.72
N PRO A 303 -17.57 -34.17 7.80
CA PRO A 303 -17.12 -32.83 8.14
C PRO A 303 -18.23 -31.99 8.77
N PRO A 304 -17.96 -31.27 9.88
CA PRO A 304 -18.95 -30.41 10.49
C PRO A 304 -19.46 -29.33 9.51
N ARG A 305 -20.78 -29.13 9.45
CA ARG A 305 -21.44 -28.21 8.50
C ARG A 305 -20.92 -26.78 8.60
N ARG A 306 -20.73 -26.26 9.82
CA ARG A 306 -20.32 -24.86 10.08
C ARG A 306 -18.93 -24.53 9.51
N PRO A 307 -17.83 -25.22 9.90
CA PRO A 307 -16.52 -25.04 9.26
C PRO A 307 -16.55 -25.18 7.74
N ARG A 308 -17.31 -26.14 7.20
CA ARG A 308 -17.42 -26.32 5.75
C ARG A 308 -17.99 -25.09 5.05
N ILE A 309 -19.09 -24.54 5.56
CA ILE A 309 -19.71 -23.31 5.01
C ILE A 309 -18.73 -22.13 5.14
N PHE A 310 -18.08 -21.99 6.30
CA PHE A 310 -17.12 -20.92 6.54
C PHE A 310 -15.93 -20.97 5.56
N ILE A 311 -15.33 -22.13 5.35
CA ILE A 311 -14.23 -22.32 4.38
C ILE A 311 -14.69 -21.91 2.98
N ILE A 312 -15.86 -22.39 2.53
CA ILE A 312 -16.36 -22.09 1.19
C ILE A 312 -16.60 -20.57 1.03
N ALA A 313 -17.28 -19.96 1.99
CA ALA A 313 -17.57 -18.53 1.97
C ALA A 313 -16.29 -17.69 1.98
N PHE A 314 -15.35 -18.02 2.88
CA PHE A 314 -14.05 -17.35 2.98
C PHE A 314 -13.27 -17.45 1.67
N VAL A 315 -13.12 -18.65 1.11
CA VAL A 315 -12.33 -18.88 -0.12
C VAL A 315 -12.94 -18.14 -1.30
N ILE A 316 -14.26 -18.24 -1.49
CA ILE A 316 -14.93 -17.53 -2.58
C ILE A 316 -14.73 -16.03 -2.42
N TYR A 317 -14.97 -15.49 -1.22
CA TYR A 317 -14.88 -14.06 -0.99
C TYR A 317 -13.45 -13.52 -1.16
N GLU A 318 -12.45 -14.21 -0.61
CA GLU A 318 -11.04 -13.87 -0.74
C GLU A 318 -10.59 -13.91 -2.20
N VAL A 319 -10.95 -14.96 -2.96
CA VAL A 319 -10.58 -15.05 -4.38
C VAL A 319 -11.25 -13.94 -5.20
N VAL A 320 -12.54 -13.70 -4.99
CA VAL A 320 -13.27 -12.65 -5.71
C VAL A 320 -12.66 -11.27 -5.45
N THR A 321 -12.38 -10.93 -4.19
CA THR A 321 -11.82 -9.62 -3.82
C THR A 321 -10.33 -9.48 -4.18
N SER A 322 -9.54 -10.56 -4.13
CA SER A 322 -8.11 -10.52 -4.44
C SER A 322 -7.82 -10.40 -5.94
N PHE A 323 -8.62 -11.07 -6.78
CA PHE A 323 -8.32 -11.23 -8.20
C PHE A 323 -9.18 -10.36 -9.13
N ILE A 324 -10.27 -9.75 -8.65
CA ILE A 324 -11.03 -8.76 -9.44
C ILE A 324 -10.49 -7.36 -9.11
N PRO A 325 -9.80 -6.67 -10.04
CA PRO A 325 -9.19 -5.38 -9.77
C PRO A 325 -10.19 -4.36 -9.26
N THR A 326 -9.82 -3.63 -8.21
CA THR A 326 -10.58 -2.53 -7.57
C THR A 326 -11.89 -2.93 -6.89
N LEU A 327 -12.32 -4.20 -6.96
CA LEU A 327 -13.59 -4.62 -6.36
C LEU A 327 -13.59 -4.40 -4.85
N ASP A 328 -12.48 -4.72 -4.20
CA ASP A 328 -12.30 -4.50 -2.77
C ASP A 328 -12.49 -3.03 -2.38
N GLN A 329 -11.83 -2.11 -3.09
CA GLN A 329 -11.93 -0.66 -2.88
C GLN A 329 -13.36 -0.16 -3.09
N ARG A 330 -14.06 -0.67 -4.11
CA ARG A 330 -15.47 -0.32 -4.36
C ARG A 330 -16.41 -0.83 -3.26
N LEU A 331 -16.13 -2.02 -2.72
CA LEU A 331 -16.92 -2.61 -1.65
C LEU A 331 -16.51 -2.10 -0.26
N ASN A 332 -15.43 -1.33 -0.14
CA ASN A 332 -14.87 -0.91 1.15
C ASN A 332 -14.60 -2.10 2.10
N THR A 333 -14.25 -3.28 1.57
CA THR A 333 -14.29 -4.55 2.32
C THR A 333 -12.98 -4.92 3.04
N PHE A 334 -12.37 -3.98 3.77
CA PHE A 334 -11.20 -4.30 4.60
C PHE A 334 -11.51 -5.46 5.60
N PRO A 335 -10.65 -6.50 5.69
CA PRO A 335 -9.26 -6.58 5.24
C PRO A 335 -9.11 -7.35 3.91
N PHE A 336 -10.22 -7.78 3.31
CA PHE A 336 -10.23 -8.47 2.03
C PHE A 336 -9.91 -7.45 0.93
N SER A 337 -8.82 -7.67 0.19
CA SER A 337 -8.36 -6.70 -0.79
C SER A 337 -7.68 -7.34 -2.00
N GLY A 338 -7.72 -6.65 -3.13
CA GLY A 338 -6.70 -6.86 -4.15
C GLY A 338 -5.32 -6.54 -3.56
N PHE A 339 -4.27 -7.25 -3.96
CA PHE A 339 -2.90 -6.97 -3.51
C PHE A 339 -2.02 -6.54 -4.69
N PRO A 340 -2.29 -5.40 -5.36
CA PRO A 340 -1.53 -4.96 -6.53
C PRO A 340 -0.14 -4.40 -6.19
N MET A 341 0.54 -4.93 -5.16
CA MET A 341 1.81 -4.44 -4.63
C MET A 341 2.82 -4.10 -5.73
N PHE A 342 2.99 -2.80 -5.99
CA PHE A 342 3.88 -2.26 -7.03
C PHE A 342 3.64 -2.87 -8.41
N ALA A 343 2.40 -3.28 -8.71
CA ALA A 343 2.06 -4.00 -9.93
C ALA A 343 2.03 -3.12 -11.19
N THR A 344 1.90 -1.79 -11.04
CA THR A 344 1.85 -0.89 -12.20
C THR A 344 3.12 -1.01 -13.05
N ILE A 345 2.96 -0.92 -14.37
CA ILE A 345 4.09 -0.83 -15.30
C ILE A 345 4.46 0.64 -15.48
N ARG A 346 5.71 0.96 -15.14
CA ARG A 346 6.36 2.26 -15.30
C ARG A 346 7.38 2.27 -16.45
N ALA A 347 7.67 1.12 -17.06
CA ALA A 347 8.49 1.06 -18.26
C ALA A 347 7.66 1.46 -19.49
N LYS A 348 8.30 2.08 -20.49
CA LYS A 348 7.68 2.40 -21.78
C LYS A 348 7.83 1.20 -22.74
N ALA A 349 6.89 1.08 -23.68
CA ALA A 349 7.02 0.12 -24.77
C ALA A 349 7.89 0.71 -25.89
N PRO A 350 8.63 -0.12 -26.65
CA PRO A 350 8.79 -1.57 -26.49
C PRO A 350 9.59 -1.96 -25.22
N TYR A 351 9.07 -2.90 -24.44
CA TYR A 351 9.60 -3.24 -23.10
C TYR A 351 10.97 -3.92 -23.07
N GLY A 352 11.50 -4.30 -24.23
CA GLY A 352 12.86 -4.81 -24.36
C GLY A 352 13.91 -3.70 -24.37
N ASP A 353 13.49 -2.49 -24.73
CA ASP A 353 14.37 -1.34 -24.92
C ASP A 353 14.41 -0.49 -23.66
N HIS A 354 15.52 0.22 -23.50
CA HIS A 354 15.72 1.16 -22.41
C HIS A 354 15.25 2.56 -22.85
N HIS A 355 14.34 3.15 -22.08
CA HIS A 355 13.79 4.47 -22.36
C HIS A 355 13.84 5.34 -21.12
N ASP A 356 13.89 6.65 -21.33
CA ASP A 356 13.77 7.61 -20.24
C ASP A 356 12.42 7.47 -19.55
N TYR A 357 12.46 7.50 -18.22
CA TYR A 357 11.28 7.51 -17.40
C TYR A 357 11.01 8.91 -16.90
N VAL A 358 9.88 9.47 -17.35
CA VAL A 358 9.47 10.83 -16.96
C VAL A 358 8.22 10.74 -16.10
N LEU A 359 8.19 11.55 -15.05
CA LEU A 359 7.05 11.67 -14.17
C LEU A 359 6.82 13.16 -13.82
N PRO A 360 5.60 13.69 -14.02
CA PRO A 360 5.26 15.00 -13.48
C PRO A 360 5.15 14.95 -11.95
N GLY A 361 5.63 15.99 -11.30
CA GLY A 361 5.55 16.11 -9.85
C GLY A 361 5.58 17.56 -9.39
N ASP A 362 5.61 17.70 -8.07
CA ASP A 362 5.58 18.97 -7.37
C ASP A 362 6.97 19.31 -6.86
N HIS A 363 7.31 20.59 -6.88
CA HIS A 363 8.38 21.14 -6.06
C HIS A 363 7.88 22.42 -5.40
N ILE A 364 8.07 22.54 -4.09
CA ILE A 364 7.65 23.69 -3.30
C ILE A 364 8.89 24.40 -2.77
N GLU A 365 9.11 25.62 -3.25
CA GLU A 365 10.24 26.46 -2.86
C GLU A 365 9.79 27.51 -1.82
N PRO A 366 10.39 27.57 -0.62
CA PRO A 366 10.16 28.65 0.32
C PRO A 366 10.68 29.99 -0.22
N ILE A 367 9.86 31.04 -0.14
CA ILE A 367 10.23 32.37 -0.61
C ILE A 367 11.04 33.09 0.49
N GLY A 368 12.25 33.52 0.15
CA GLY A 368 13.11 34.33 1.04
C GLY A 368 13.78 33.55 2.17
N SER A 369 13.78 32.21 2.12
CA SER A 369 14.52 31.38 3.08
C SER A 369 14.95 30.06 2.44
N THR A 370 16.08 29.52 2.89
CA THR A 370 16.47 28.14 2.59
C THR A 370 16.02 27.25 3.73
N VAL A 371 15.50 26.06 3.42
CA VAL A 371 15.06 25.10 4.43
C VAL A 371 15.95 23.87 4.45
N HIS A 372 16.07 23.24 5.62
CA HIS A 372 16.80 21.99 5.75
C HIS A 372 16.15 20.87 4.90
N LYS A 373 16.94 19.90 4.43
CA LYS A 373 16.48 18.81 3.54
C LYS A 373 15.23 18.07 4.02
N PHE A 374 15.05 17.92 5.34
CA PHE A 374 13.87 17.25 5.90
C PHE A 374 12.59 18.08 5.75
N ALA A 375 12.68 19.40 5.88
CA ALA A 375 11.56 20.30 5.63
C ALA A 375 11.22 20.33 4.14
N GLN A 376 12.24 20.42 3.26
CA GLN A 376 12.04 20.33 1.81
C GLN A 376 11.34 19.03 1.41
N ARG A 377 11.80 17.88 1.95
CA ARG A 377 11.17 16.58 1.73
C ARG A 377 9.71 16.55 2.16
N TRP A 378 9.38 17.16 3.29
CA TRP A 378 7.98 17.26 3.74
C TRP A 378 7.15 18.12 2.80
N LEU A 379 7.64 19.29 2.40
CA LEU A 379 6.96 20.18 1.46
C LEU A 379 6.63 19.45 0.14
N ASP A 380 7.63 18.80 -0.46
CA ASP A 380 7.47 18.13 -1.75
C ASP A 380 6.63 16.83 -1.63
N HIS A 381 6.65 16.14 -0.49
CA HIS A 381 5.92 14.88 -0.30
C HIS A 381 4.48 15.07 0.19
N SER A 382 4.23 15.98 1.14
CA SER A 382 2.91 16.16 1.76
C SER A 382 1.90 16.84 0.83
N PHE A 383 2.38 17.60 -0.15
CA PHE A 383 1.54 18.35 -1.08
C PHE A 383 1.61 17.80 -2.52
N ARG A 384 2.01 16.52 -2.66
CA ARG A 384 1.98 15.81 -3.95
C ARG A 384 0.62 15.85 -4.60
N GLY A 385 0.63 16.03 -5.91
CA GLY A 385 -0.55 16.17 -6.75
C GLY A 385 -1.07 17.60 -6.84
N LEU A 386 -0.43 18.59 -6.20
CA LEU A 386 -0.78 20.01 -6.38
C LEU A 386 -0.65 20.43 -7.86
N HIS A 387 0.30 19.86 -8.59
CA HIS A 387 0.54 20.02 -10.02
C HIS A 387 -0.61 19.53 -10.90
N ASN A 388 -1.62 18.84 -10.32
CA ASN A 388 -2.86 18.45 -11.00
C ASN A 388 -4.03 19.41 -10.74
N GLU A 389 -3.91 20.31 -9.76
CA GLU A 389 -4.94 21.30 -9.46
C GLU A 389 -4.89 22.45 -10.47
N ARG A 390 -6.05 22.92 -10.93
CA ARG A 390 -6.18 24.00 -11.91
C ARG A 390 -7.04 25.15 -11.43
N ASP A 391 -7.70 24.99 -10.28
CA ASP A 391 -8.43 26.06 -9.61
C ASP A 391 -7.45 26.94 -8.80
N PRO A 392 -7.28 28.22 -9.17
CA PRO A 392 -6.43 29.16 -8.44
C PRO A 392 -6.73 29.26 -6.95
N GLU A 393 -8.01 29.22 -6.56
CA GLU A 393 -8.40 29.34 -5.15
C GLU A 393 -7.98 28.12 -4.35
N ARG A 394 -8.10 26.93 -4.94
CA ARG A 394 -7.65 25.69 -4.28
C ARG A 394 -6.13 25.64 -4.14
N ILE A 395 -5.39 26.15 -5.13
CA ILE A 395 -3.93 26.27 -5.02
C ILE A 395 -3.58 27.25 -3.91
N LYS A 396 -4.16 28.45 -3.91
CA LYS A 396 -3.95 29.45 -2.85
C LYS A 396 -4.23 28.87 -1.47
N ALA A 397 -5.37 28.19 -1.30
CA ALA A 397 -5.74 27.56 -0.03
C ALA A 397 -4.72 26.49 0.41
N LYS A 398 -4.24 25.64 -0.51
CA LYS A 398 -3.20 24.64 -0.21
C LYS A 398 -1.86 25.29 0.14
N LEU A 399 -1.44 26.34 -0.56
CA LEU A 399 -0.21 27.08 -0.23
C LEU A 399 -0.33 27.77 1.14
N ALA A 400 -1.49 28.33 1.46
CA ALA A 400 -1.75 28.91 2.78
C ALA A 400 -1.67 27.84 3.88
N GLN A 401 -2.24 26.66 3.63
CA GLN A 401 -2.14 25.53 4.55
C GLN A 401 -0.67 25.09 4.79
N ILE A 402 0.18 25.12 3.75
CA ILE A 402 1.62 24.86 3.89
C ILE A 402 2.25 25.85 4.88
N VAL A 403 2.04 27.15 4.65
CA VAL A 403 2.60 28.22 5.48
C VAL A 403 2.08 28.15 6.91
N GLU A 404 0.80 27.82 7.11
CA GLU A 404 0.17 27.66 8.43
C GLU A 404 0.74 26.46 9.21
N GLN A 405 0.98 25.33 8.53
CA GLN A 405 1.46 24.09 9.18
C GLN A 405 2.97 24.06 9.38
N ALA A 406 3.74 24.82 8.61
CA ALA A 406 5.19 24.81 8.65
C ALA A 406 5.75 25.11 10.05
N PRO A 407 5.32 26.16 10.78
CA PRO A 407 5.86 26.48 12.10
C PRO A 407 5.66 25.39 13.16
N SER A 408 4.52 24.68 13.13
CA SER A 408 4.28 23.60 14.11
C SER A 408 5.15 22.37 13.85
N ARG A 409 5.55 22.15 12.59
CA ARG A 409 6.28 20.95 12.18
C ARG A 409 7.78 21.16 12.10
N TYR A 410 8.19 22.37 11.72
CA TYR A 410 9.57 22.82 11.57
C TYR A 410 9.70 24.22 12.18
N PRO A 411 9.71 24.35 13.52
CA PRO A 411 9.72 25.65 14.19
C PRO A 411 10.94 26.51 13.82
N ASP A 412 12.05 25.85 13.46
CA ASP A 412 13.28 26.52 13.01
C ASP A 412 13.22 26.98 11.54
N ALA A 413 12.24 26.51 10.77
CA ALA A 413 12.06 26.92 9.38
C ALA A 413 11.16 28.17 9.33
N THR A 414 11.75 29.34 9.03
CA THR A 414 11.01 30.59 8.80
C THR A 414 10.31 30.62 7.44
N ILE A 415 9.43 29.66 7.18
CA ILE A 415 8.64 29.58 5.95
C ILE A 415 7.46 30.55 6.09
N LYS A 416 7.58 31.73 5.48
CA LYS A 416 6.51 32.75 5.47
C LYS A 416 5.79 32.86 4.12
N GLY A 417 6.40 32.37 3.06
CA GLY A 417 5.82 32.31 1.72
C GLY A 417 6.37 31.12 0.97
N VAL A 418 5.64 30.67 -0.05
CA VAL A 418 5.99 29.48 -0.83
C VAL A 418 5.63 29.68 -2.30
N ARG A 419 6.44 29.09 -3.18
CA ARG A 419 6.24 28.99 -4.62
C ARG A 419 6.10 27.53 -5.00
N ALA A 420 5.04 27.19 -5.73
CA ALA A 420 4.81 25.83 -6.22
C ALA A 420 5.16 25.71 -7.70
N TYR A 421 5.93 24.69 -8.04
CA TYR A 421 6.30 24.35 -9.40
C TYR A 421 5.64 23.05 -9.85
N LEU A 422 5.28 23.00 -11.13
CA LEU A 422 5.20 21.76 -11.88
C LEU A 422 6.62 21.40 -12.34
N MET A 423 7.08 20.21 -11.96
CA MET A 423 8.36 19.65 -12.37
C MET A 423 8.14 18.42 -13.24
N LEU A 424 9.02 18.18 -14.21
CA LEU A 424 9.22 16.86 -14.80
C LEU A 424 10.45 16.23 -14.17
N PHE A 425 10.30 15.09 -13.51
CA PHE A 425 11.41 14.30 -13.01
C PHE A 425 11.77 13.27 -14.07
N VAL A 426 12.94 13.42 -14.68
CA VAL A 426 13.42 12.58 -15.78
C VAL A 426 14.49 11.64 -15.24
N ALA A 427 14.30 10.35 -15.41
CA ALA A 427 15.33 9.37 -15.16
C ALA A 427 15.88 8.84 -16.49
N PRO A 428 17.19 8.95 -16.73
CA PRO A 428 17.76 8.59 -18.02
C PRO A 428 17.72 7.07 -18.25
N ALA A 429 17.58 6.68 -19.52
CA ALA A 429 17.63 5.30 -19.97
C ALA A 429 18.93 4.61 -19.54
N TYR A 430 18.87 3.33 -19.18
CA TYR A 430 20.07 2.51 -18.97
C TYR A 430 20.89 2.46 -20.28
N PRO A 431 22.24 2.58 -20.25
CA PRO A 431 23.14 2.39 -19.10
C PRO A 431 23.46 3.65 -18.28
N ALA A 432 22.77 4.78 -18.49
CA ALA A 432 23.00 5.95 -17.66
C ALA A 432 22.69 5.68 -16.17
N ARG A 433 23.40 6.37 -15.28
CA ARG A 433 23.23 6.23 -13.83
C ARG A 433 21.78 6.50 -13.44
N ALA A 434 21.19 5.61 -12.66
CA ALA A 434 19.81 5.75 -12.23
C ALA A 434 19.69 6.91 -11.23
N HIS A 435 19.00 7.98 -11.60
CA HIS A 435 18.62 9.09 -10.73
C HIS A 435 17.47 9.88 -11.38
N PHE A 436 16.74 10.69 -10.60
CA PHE A 436 15.84 11.69 -11.18
C PHE A 436 16.55 13.04 -11.33
N GLU A 437 16.54 13.56 -12.55
CA GLU A 437 16.90 14.92 -12.88
C GLU A 437 15.63 15.79 -12.85
N PRO A 438 15.56 16.82 -12.00
CA PRO A 438 14.41 17.71 -11.95
C PRO A 438 14.47 18.75 -13.07
N HIS A 439 13.42 18.82 -13.90
CA HIS A 439 13.26 19.83 -14.94
C HIS A 439 12.07 20.74 -14.60
N PRO A 440 12.31 22.01 -14.21
CA PRO A 440 11.22 22.92 -13.93
C PRO A 440 10.44 23.23 -15.20
N VAL A 441 9.14 22.96 -15.18
CA VAL A 441 8.24 23.31 -16.29
C VAL A 441 7.76 24.74 -16.11
N ALA A 442 7.12 25.01 -14.97
CA ALA A 442 6.57 26.33 -14.65
C ALA A 442 6.08 26.44 -13.20
N VAL A 443 5.94 27.68 -12.74
CA VAL A 443 5.28 28.05 -11.49
C VAL A 443 3.77 27.90 -11.64
N THR A 444 3.12 27.18 -10.73
CA THR A 444 1.66 27.03 -10.67
C THR A 444 1.00 28.09 -9.80
N GLY A 445 1.69 28.54 -8.75
CA GLY A 445 1.28 29.67 -7.92
C GLY A 445 2.34 30.07 -6.89
N GLU A 446 2.30 31.32 -6.45
CA GLU A 446 3.15 31.88 -5.40
C GLU A 446 2.28 32.51 -4.32
N LEU A 447 2.53 32.19 -3.06
CA LEU A 447 1.95 32.87 -1.91
C LEU A 447 3.07 33.58 -1.14
N HIS A 448 3.04 34.91 -1.16
CA HIS A 448 4.02 35.75 -0.47
C HIS A 448 3.69 35.93 1.02
N PRO A 449 4.68 36.36 1.85
CA PRO A 449 4.49 36.60 3.28
C PRO A 449 3.41 37.61 3.67
N ASP A 450 3.08 38.53 2.78
CA ASP A 450 2.03 39.54 2.95
C ASP A 450 0.63 39.01 2.58
N GLY A 451 0.52 37.75 2.16
CA GLY A 451 -0.72 37.13 1.70
C GLY A 451 -1.02 37.35 0.21
N THR A 452 -0.16 38.08 -0.51
CA THR A 452 -0.27 38.29 -1.96
C THR A 452 -0.14 36.95 -2.67
N PHE A 453 -1.12 36.61 -3.52
CA PHE A 453 -1.13 35.36 -4.28
C PHE A 453 -1.01 35.64 -5.78
N LYS A 454 0.05 35.13 -6.40
CA LYS A 454 0.32 35.26 -7.83
C LYS A 454 0.08 33.95 -8.56
N THR A 455 -0.59 34.02 -9.70
CA THR A 455 -0.75 32.90 -10.63
C THR A 455 -1.22 33.39 -11.99
N LEU A 456 -0.97 32.58 -13.02
CA LEU A 456 -1.44 32.81 -14.40
C LEU A 456 -2.36 31.68 -14.91
N LEU A 457 -2.80 30.80 -14.01
CA LEU A 457 -3.62 29.64 -14.36
C LEU A 457 -4.96 30.04 -14.96
N GLY A 458 -5.15 29.67 -16.22
CA GLY A 458 -6.33 29.93 -17.02
C GLY A 458 -6.85 28.66 -17.70
N THR A 459 -7.26 28.79 -18.96
CA THR A 459 -7.94 27.73 -19.71
C THR A 459 -7.43 27.62 -21.13
N LEU A 460 -7.44 26.41 -21.68
CA LEU A 460 -7.21 26.14 -23.10
C LEU A 460 -8.43 25.42 -23.67
N ASP A 461 -9.14 26.07 -24.59
CA ASP A 461 -10.29 25.51 -25.32
C ASP A 461 -10.01 25.51 -26.82
N GLY A 462 -9.70 24.33 -27.37
CA GLY A 462 -9.26 24.19 -28.75
C GLY A 462 -8.00 25.00 -29.04
N THR A 463 -8.16 26.09 -29.80
CA THR A 463 -7.10 27.05 -30.14
C THR A 463 -7.16 28.32 -29.30
N THR A 464 -8.09 28.45 -28.36
CA THR A 464 -8.21 29.65 -27.52
C THR A 464 -7.57 29.40 -26.17
N LEU A 465 -6.48 30.12 -25.88
CA LEU A 465 -5.83 30.14 -24.57
C LEU A 465 -6.23 31.42 -23.85
N THR A 466 -6.85 31.31 -22.68
CA THR A 466 -7.25 32.47 -21.87
C THR A 466 -6.44 32.47 -20.59
N LEU A 467 -5.63 33.51 -20.38
CA LEU A 467 -4.93 33.75 -19.12
C LEU A 467 -5.91 34.23 -18.05
N ARG A 468 -5.62 33.97 -16.77
CA ARG A 468 -6.34 34.58 -15.64
C ARG A 468 -5.33 35.14 -14.63
N PRO A 469 -4.64 36.23 -14.97
CA PRO A 469 -3.60 36.78 -14.12
C PRO A 469 -4.17 37.19 -12.76
N ARG A 470 -3.38 36.96 -11.72
CA ARG A 470 -3.57 37.56 -10.39
C ARG A 470 -2.25 38.17 -9.98
N GLU A 471 -2.20 39.48 -9.82
CA GLU A 471 -0.99 40.19 -9.38
C GLU A 471 0.23 39.92 -10.30
N ILE A 472 -0.02 39.72 -11.60
CA ILE A 472 1.00 39.53 -12.65
C ILE A 472 0.63 40.44 -13.82
N ASP A 473 1.57 41.27 -14.25
CA ASP A 473 1.44 42.06 -15.49
C ASP A 473 1.70 41.17 -16.71
N THR A 474 0.69 40.97 -17.54
CA THR A 474 0.78 40.14 -18.74
C THR A 474 1.13 40.93 -19.99
N THR A 475 1.48 42.23 -19.92
CA THR A 475 1.76 43.06 -21.11
C THR A 475 2.80 42.45 -22.05
N THR A 476 3.83 41.80 -21.51
CA THR A 476 4.83 41.06 -22.28
C THR A 476 4.78 39.58 -21.89
N VAL A 477 4.32 38.73 -22.82
CA VAL A 477 4.15 37.28 -22.60
C VAL A 477 4.76 36.53 -23.78
N GLU A 478 5.67 35.61 -23.47
CA GLU A 478 6.11 34.60 -24.42
C GLU A 478 5.42 33.26 -24.14
N LEU A 479 4.77 32.69 -25.14
CA LEU A 479 4.05 31.42 -25.02
C LEU A 479 4.93 30.24 -25.47
N ALA A 480 4.87 29.16 -24.70
CA ALA A 480 5.47 27.88 -25.05
C ALA A 480 4.61 26.73 -24.52
N TYR A 481 4.94 25.51 -24.92
CA TYR A 481 4.36 24.31 -24.34
C TYR A 481 5.36 23.18 -24.19
N TYR A 482 4.99 22.23 -23.34
CA TYR A 482 5.64 20.93 -23.18
C TYR A 482 4.61 19.86 -23.52
N ALA A 483 5.01 18.83 -24.28
CA ALA A 483 4.12 17.76 -24.74
C ALA A 483 4.67 16.39 -24.33
N ASP A 484 3.76 15.44 -24.11
CA ASP A 484 4.06 14.00 -23.91
C ASP A 484 5.07 13.73 -22.78
N ASP A 485 4.96 14.52 -21.70
CA ASP A 485 5.90 14.53 -20.57
C ASP A 485 7.37 14.66 -21.01
N GLN A 486 7.64 15.44 -22.06
CA GLN A 486 9.00 15.73 -22.49
C GLN A 486 9.49 17.04 -21.86
N PRO A 487 10.74 17.11 -21.38
CA PRO A 487 11.32 18.33 -20.80
C PRO A 487 11.65 19.40 -21.86
N THR A 488 11.42 19.12 -23.14
CA THR A 488 11.69 20.06 -24.23
C THR A 488 10.61 21.13 -24.33
N ARG A 489 10.99 22.39 -24.12
CA ARG A 489 10.12 23.57 -24.30
C ARG A 489 9.95 23.87 -25.80
N ILE A 490 8.72 23.92 -26.28
CA ILE A 490 8.38 24.22 -27.68
C ILE A 490 7.74 25.61 -27.76
N PRO A 491 8.36 26.59 -28.44
CA PRO A 491 7.77 27.93 -28.62
C PRO A 491 6.45 27.89 -29.40
N ILE A 492 5.50 28.72 -28.98
CA ILE A 492 4.24 28.93 -29.71
C ILE A 492 4.39 30.19 -30.57
N THR A 493 4.68 30.02 -31.86
CA THR A 493 4.81 31.12 -32.81
C THR A 493 3.49 31.43 -33.51
N GLY A 494 3.20 32.72 -33.77
CA GLY A 494 2.03 33.12 -34.55
C GLY A 494 0.70 33.15 -33.77
N ALA A 495 0.74 33.06 -32.44
CA ALA A 495 -0.45 33.32 -31.62
C ALA A 495 -0.82 34.81 -31.66
N THR A 496 -2.11 35.11 -31.86
CA THR A 496 -2.61 36.49 -31.85
C THR A 496 -3.25 36.81 -30.50
N ARG A 497 -2.95 37.98 -29.94
CA ARG A 497 -3.41 38.39 -28.61
C ARG A 497 -4.59 39.34 -28.70
N ASN A 498 -5.60 39.12 -27.85
CA ASN A 498 -6.70 40.04 -27.58
C ASN A 498 -6.97 40.10 -26.07
N GLY A 499 -6.46 41.13 -25.40
CA GLY A 499 -6.48 41.21 -23.93
C GLY A 499 -5.71 40.05 -23.29
N ASP A 500 -6.35 39.30 -22.40
CA ASP A 500 -5.78 38.10 -21.77
C ASP A 500 -6.05 36.81 -22.56
N ALA A 501 -6.68 36.91 -23.74
CA ALA A 501 -6.90 35.77 -24.62
C ALA A 501 -5.86 35.73 -25.76
N PHE A 502 -5.48 34.51 -26.14
CA PHE A 502 -4.61 34.22 -27.27
C PHE A 502 -5.29 33.21 -28.18
N THR A 503 -5.32 33.52 -29.48
CA THR A 503 -5.74 32.58 -30.51
C THR A 503 -4.49 31.91 -31.07
N LEU A 504 -4.37 30.61 -30.84
CA LEU A 504 -3.29 29.76 -31.35
C LEU A 504 -3.51 29.48 -32.85
N PRO A 505 -2.43 29.36 -33.64
CA PRO A 505 -2.55 29.12 -35.09
C PRO A 505 -3.15 27.75 -35.42
N ALA A 506 -2.98 26.77 -34.53
CA ALA A 506 -3.54 25.43 -34.64
C ALA A 506 -3.65 24.80 -33.24
N PRO A 507 -4.45 23.72 -33.08
CA PRO A 507 -4.46 22.95 -31.84
C PRO A 507 -3.05 22.40 -31.53
N LEU A 508 -2.61 22.54 -30.28
CA LEU A 508 -1.31 22.02 -29.86
C LEU A 508 -1.33 20.48 -29.81
N PRO A 509 -0.29 19.80 -30.33
CA PRO A 509 -0.17 18.35 -30.27
C PRO A 509 0.22 17.86 -28.86
N GLY A 510 0.10 16.54 -28.62
CA GLY A 510 0.54 15.89 -27.39
C GLY A 510 -0.52 15.72 -26.30
N LYS A 511 -0.35 14.66 -25.50
CA LYS A 511 -1.13 14.28 -24.32
C LYS A 511 -0.24 13.49 -23.32
N PRO A 512 0.10 14.05 -22.15
CA PRO A 512 -0.35 15.35 -21.62
C PRO A 512 0.31 16.55 -22.32
N LEU A 513 -0.28 17.73 -22.13
CA LEU A 513 0.18 19.02 -22.65
C LEU A 513 0.23 20.03 -21.50
N TYR A 514 1.31 20.79 -21.40
CA TYR A 514 1.49 21.88 -20.43
C TYR A 514 1.79 23.18 -21.17
N VAL A 515 0.85 24.11 -21.19
CA VAL A 515 1.03 25.43 -21.82
C VAL A 515 1.53 26.40 -20.75
N VAL A 516 2.62 27.10 -21.08
CA VAL A 516 3.30 28.02 -20.18
C VAL A 516 3.41 29.40 -20.81
N ALA A 517 3.50 30.41 -19.95
CA ALA A 517 3.73 31.79 -20.33
C ALA A 517 4.91 32.33 -19.52
N THR A 518 5.91 32.87 -20.20
CA THR A 518 7.05 33.52 -19.57
C THR A 518 6.77 35.02 -19.48
N VAL A 519 6.81 35.55 -18.26
CA VAL A 519 6.57 36.96 -17.92
C VAL A 519 7.76 37.44 -17.09
N GLY A 520 8.55 38.37 -17.64
CA GLY A 520 9.87 38.66 -17.10
C GLY A 520 10.73 37.39 -17.05
N ASP A 521 11.32 37.10 -15.90
CA ASP A 521 12.17 35.93 -15.69
C ASP A 521 11.41 34.68 -15.21
N THR A 522 10.09 34.77 -15.00
CA THR A 522 9.30 33.67 -14.43
C THR A 522 8.44 33.00 -15.51
N THR A 523 8.55 31.68 -15.61
CA THR A 523 7.66 30.87 -16.45
C THR A 523 6.51 30.32 -15.62
N TRP A 524 5.28 30.66 -16.01
CA TRP A 524 4.03 30.32 -15.31
C TRP A 524 3.23 29.27 -16.06
N LEU A 525 2.61 28.35 -15.31
CA LEU A 525 1.68 27.38 -15.87
C LEU A 525 0.38 28.11 -16.15
N VAL A 526 -0.07 28.06 -17.41
CA VAL A 526 -1.32 28.69 -17.84
C VAL A 526 -2.41 27.65 -17.95
N ALA A 527 -2.15 26.57 -18.67
CA ALA A 527 -3.15 25.53 -18.91
C ALA A 527 -2.47 24.18 -19.02
N SER A 528 -3.25 23.11 -18.83
CA SER A 528 -2.81 21.77 -19.19
C SER A 528 -3.95 20.93 -19.72
N ARG A 529 -3.64 19.99 -20.61
CA ARG A 529 -4.58 18.96 -21.07
C ARG A 529 -4.00 17.59 -20.75
N LYS A 530 -4.78 16.73 -20.11
CA LYS A 530 -4.39 15.34 -19.84
C LYS A 530 -4.75 14.42 -21.00
#